data_AF-A0A6P2ASY7-F1
#
_entry.id   AF-A0A6P2ASY7-F1
#
_cell.length_a   1.000
_cell.length_b   1.000
_cell.length_c   1.000
_cell.angle_alpha   90.00
_cell.angle_beta   90.00
_cell.angle_gamma   90.00
#
_symmetry.space_group_name_H-M   'P 1'
#
loop_
_entity.id
_entity.type
_entity.pdbx_description
1 polymer ?
#
loop_
_entity_poly.entity_id
_entity_poly.type
_entity_poly.pdbx_seq_one_letter_code
_entity_poly.pdbx_strand_id
1 'polypeptide(L)'
;MSTDRSSTSDLSAVSERHRPEPDGSAMTNLLAWVVIVLTCSALVLLPQLDSADENEKSTAAGAGSMMTELMGRYAVGAGSIDRAQASRFYEQLEPQLNVGPVPQRQRFVILAAELAGPEQARVVLEELDELIAQAEAERPPDADPLMSESQARVQALLHRLYPPAEEVNDDARIALDALTEADRRFLRDELGWFGELAMVPEEHVSRSERRVILADARRVTFTMVGVMVALCALGFLGVVGIVLVLIGFGTGRLRWHFRSGSGAVSVYAESFAIWLIVFFALQIAAQVVTATGNATSFRFGAAFLAFFISLLAVFWPVIRGVPWRTVREDIGLTLGRRPLAEPAIGFAGYAMGLPVLVLGAICTLLLMMVAGLFAEPASPLSPSGAPVHPVALEIGGAGWLVKLQILLVAAVAAPIVEEIMFRGVLYRNLREMTCRTGRATSVIGSVGLSSYIFALIHPQGWMAIPLLMSLAIVFALVREWRDTVIPAIVIHGVSNAIIVGSMVFLLS
;
A
#
# COMPACT_ATOMS: atom_id res chain seq x y z
N MET A 1 68.54 -42.99 -34.81
CA MET A 1 67.23 -43.16 -34.14
C MET A 1 66.47 -41.87 -34.40
N SER A 2 65.52 -41.77 -35.35
CA SER A 2 64.16 -42.35 -35.34
C SER A 2 63.43 -41.92 -34.05
N THR A 3 62.37 -41.10 -33.97
CA THR A 3 61.14 -40.80 -34.75
C THR A 3 60.51 -39.53 -34.12
N ASP A 4 60.00 -38.52 -34.83
CA ASP A 4 58.69 -38.39 -35.54
C ASP A 4 57.49 -37.94 -34.67
N ARG A 5 56.79 -36.88 -35.15
CA ARG A 5 55.38 -36.44 -34.94
C ARG A 5 54.89 -36.07 -33.52
N SER A 6 53.90 -35.22 -33.28
CA SER A 6 53.13 -34.20 -34.02
C SER A 6 52.07 -33.64 -33.05
N SER A 7 51.63 -32.39 -33.29
CA SER A 7 50.26 -31.88 -33.03
C SER A 7 49.64 -32.06 -31.63
N THR A 8 49.62 -30.97 -30.86
CA THR A 8 48.48 -30.65 -29.96
C THR A 8 48.16 -29.14 -30.04
N SER A 9 47.82 -28.68 -31.24
CA SER A 9 46.95 -27.51 -31.43
C SER A 9 45.54 -28.05 -31.66
N ASP A 10 44.59 -27.67 -30.81
CA ASP A 10 43.12 -27.87 -30.88
C ASP A 10 42.53 -28.63 -29.70
N LEU A 11 42.33 -27.95 -28.57
CA LEU A 11 41.28 -28.30 -27.60
C LEU A 11 40.61 -27.07 -26.95
N SER A 12 40.76 -25.87 -27.51
CA SER A 12 40.05 -24.66 -27.03
C SER A 12 38.78 -24.31 -27.81
N ALA A 13 38.37 -25.12 -28.79
CA ALA A 13 37.10 -24.96 -29.47
C ALA A 13 36.00 -25.76 -28.75
N VAL A 14 35.64 -25.34 -27.53
CA VAL A 14 34.33 -25.71 -26.98
C VAL A 14 33.30 -24.99 -27.84
N SER A 15 32.75 -25.75 -28.79
CA SER A 15 31.52 -25.49 -29.55
C SER A 15 30.71 -24.32 -28.98
N GLU A 16 30.85 -23.16 -29.63
CA GLU A 16 29.78 -22.19 -29.70
C GLU A 16 28.60 -22.93 -30.34
N ARG A 17 27.73 -23.50 -29.51
CA ARG A 17 26.43 -23.97 -29.96
C ARG A 17 25.70 -22.74 -30.47
N HIS A 18 25.72 -22.56 -31.78
CA HIS A 18 24.90 -21.64 -32.53
C HIS A 18 23.45 -21.90 -32.08
N ARG A 19 22.95 -21.05 -31.19
CA ARG A 19 21.56 -21.11 -30.76
C ARG A 19 20.74 -20.66 -31.96
N PRO A 20 19.69 -21.40 -32.38
CA PRO A 20 18.81 -20.89 -33.43
C PRO A 20 18.29 -19.53 -32.96
N GLU A 21 18.63 -18.47 -33.70
CA GLU A 21 18.10 -17.15 -33.43
C GLU A 21 16.59 -17.20 -33.71
N PRO A 22 15.73 -16.98 -32.70
CA PRO A 22 14.32 -16.83 -32.99
C PRO A 22 14.14 -15.61 -33.89
N ASP A 23 13.30 -15.76 -34.91
CA ASP A 23 13.06 -14.80 -36.00
C ASP A 23 12.40 -13.52 -35.45
N GLY A 24 13.23 -12.65 -34.88
CA GLY A 24 12.83 -11.48 -34.12
C GLY A 24 13.34 -10.19 -34.75
N SER A 25 12.62 -9.67 -35.74
CA SER A 25 13.00 -8.41 -36.38
C SER A 25 12.84 -7.23 -35.41
N ALA A 26 13.66 -6.19 -35.54
CA ALA A 26 13.54 -4.97 -34.74
C ALA A 26 12.11 -4.36 -34.78
N MET A 27 11.38 -4.59 -35.87
CA MET A 27 10.00 -4.19 -36.06
C MET A 27 9.04 -4.91 -35.10
N THR A 28 9.21 -6.21 -34.86
CA THR A 28 8.37 -6.95 -33.90
C THR A 28 8.56 -6.45 -32.47
N ASN A 29 9.80 -6.17 -32.08
CA ASN A 29 10.10 -5.58 -30.78
C ASN A 29 9.48 -4.17 -30.64
N LEU A 30 9.56 -3.34 -31.69
CA LEU A 30 8.93 -2.02 -31.70
C LEU A 30 7.41 -2.12 -31.53
N LEU A 31 6.76 -3.01 -32.28
CA LEU A 31 5.31 -3.24 -32.18
C LEU A 31 4.91 -3.70 -30.77
N ALA A 32 5.67 -4.62 -30.17
CA ALA A 32 5.42 -5.06 -28.79
C ALA A 32 5.50 -3.89 -27.80
N TRP A 33 6.50 -3.01 -27.93
CA TRP A 33 6.62 -1.82 -27.08
C TRP A 33 5.51 -0.80 -27.32
N VAL A 34 5.06 -0.60 -28.57
CA VAL A 34 3.88 0.22 -28.87
C VAL A 34 2.66 -0.32 -28.13
N VAL A 35 2.43 -1.64 -28.16
CA VAL A 35 1.34 -2.27 -27.43
C VAL A 35 1.48 -2.05 -25.92
N ILE A 36 2.67 -2.30 -25.34
CA ILE A 36 2.93 -2.11 -23.90
C ILE A 36 2.60 -0.67 -23.49
N VAL A 37 3.10 0.33 -24.23
CA VAL A 37 2.87 1.74 -23.92
C VAL A 37 1.40 2.11 -24.06
N LEU A 38 0.73 1.69 -25.14
CA LEU A 38 -0.69 1.98 -25.34
C LEU A 38 -1.55 1.36 -24.25
N THR A 39 -1.30 0.11 -23.87
CA THR A 39 -2.02 -0.57 -22.79
C THR A 39 -1.78 0.12 -21.44
N CYS A 40 -0.53 0.40 -21.08
CA CYS A 40 -0.20 1.13 -19.85
C CYS A 40 -0.88 2.52 -19.80
N SER A 41 -0.84 3.27 -20.89
CA SER A 41 -1.49 4.58 -20.97
C SER A 41 -3.01 4.48 -20.84
N ALA A 42 -3.64 3.50 -21.49
CA ALA A 42 -5.08 3.28 -21.38
C ALA A 42 -5.49 2.97 -19.92
N LEU A 43 -4.70 2.17 -19.20
CA LEU A 43 -4.98 1.84 -17.79
C LEU A 43 -4.89 3.03 -16.85
N VAL A 44 -4.04 4.01 -17.16
CA VAL A 44 -3.90 5.23 -16.36
C VAL A 44 -4.99 6.24 -16.72
N LEU A 45 -5.32 6.36 -18.01
CA LEU A 45 -6.23 7.40 -18.51
C LEU A 45 -7.71 7.02 -18.38
N LEU A 46 -8.10 5.77 -18.63
CA LEU A 46 -9.51 5.37 -18.63
C LEU A 46 -10.19 5.57 -17.26
N PRO A 47 -9.59 5.19 -16.12
CA PRO A 47 -10.23 5.42 -14.82
C PRO A 47 -10.42 6.90 -14.48
N GLN A 48 -9.54 7.78 -14.99
CA GLN A 48 -9.65 9.24 -14.76
C GLN A 48 -10.82 9.87 -15.52
N LEU A 49 -11.35 9.19 -16.54
CA LEU A 49 -12.52 9.64 -17.29
C LEU A 49 -13.83 9.22 -16.60
N ASP A 50 -13.79 8.22 -15.71
CA ASP A 50 -14.94 7.57 -15.08
C ASP A 50 -15.15 7.99 -13.62
N SER A 51 -14.19 8.69 -13.02
CA SER A 51 -14.14 9.05 -11.59
C SER A 51 -15.12 10.17 -11.18
N ALA A 52 -16.39 10.03 -11.53
CA ALA A 52 -17.51 10.86 -11.10
C ALA A 52 -18.50 10.07 -10.21
N ASP A 53 -18.02 9.14 -9.37
CA ASP A 53 -18.89 8.19 -8.65
C ASP A 53 -18.98 8.46 -7.13
N GLU A 54 -20.20 8.48 -6.60
CA GLU A 54 -20.54 8.82 -5.20
C GLU A 54 -20.12 7.73 -4.19
N ASN A 55 -19.88 6.49 -4.65
CA ASN A 55 -19.47 5.36 -3.79
C ASN A 55 -18.11 5.58 -3.12
N GLU A 56 -17.19 6.29 -3.75
CA GLU A 56 -15.83 6.52 -3.21
C GLU A 56 -15.85 7.42 -1.95
N LYS A 57 -16.85 8.31 -1.84
CA LYS A 57 -16.98 9.28 -0.73
C LYS A 57 -17.49 8.63 0.56
N SER A 58 -18.46 7.72 0.48
CA SER A 58 -19.04 7.04 1.65
C SER A 58 -18.03 6.11 2.34
N THR A 59 -17.19 5.44 1.55
CA THR A 59 -16.25 4.43 2.06
C THR A 59 -14.92 5.04 2.54
N ALA A 60 -14.47 6.14 1.93
CA ALA A 60 -13.37 6.96 2.46
C ALA A 60 -13.69 7.51 3.86
N ALA A 61 -14.95 7.86 4.12
CA ALA A 61 -15.40 8.30 5.44
C ALA A 61 -15.28 7.20 6.52
N GLY A 62 -15.56 5.93 6.18
CA GLY A 62 -15.42 4.79 7.10
C GLY A 62 -13.98 4.49 7.49
N ALA A 63 -13.05 4.49 6.54
CA ALA A 63 -11.63 4.31 6.81
C ALA A 63 -11.00 5.51 7.54
N GLY A 64 -11.45 6.74 7.22
CA GLY A 64 -11.08 7.95 7.97
C GLY A 64 -11.53 7.90 9.43
N SER A 65 -12.74 7.40 9.69
CA SER A 65 -13.23 7.18 11.06
C SER A 65 -12.37 6.20 11.85
N MET A 66 -11.94 5.10 11.23
CA MET A 66 -11.08 4.11 11.89
C MET A 66 -9.68 4.66 12.21
N MET A 67 -9.07 5.40 11.28
CA MET A 67 -7.77 6.04 11.54
C MET A 67 -7.88 7.06 12.67
N THR A 68 -8.95 7.87 12.67
CA THR A 68 -9.23 8.83 13.73
C THR A 68 -9.34 8.12 15.09
N GLU A 69 -10.05 7.01 15.16
CA GLU A 69 -10.18 6.20 16.37
C GLU A 69 -8.84 5.62 16.84
N LEU A 70 -8.03 5.07 15.94
CA LEU A 70 -6.71 4.54 16.27
C LEU A 70 -5.78 5.64 16.82
N MET A 71 -5.75 6.80 16.18
CA MET A 71 -4.98 7.97 16.63
C MET A 71 -5.48 8.50 17.97
N GLY A 72 -6.80 8.56 18.17
CA GLY A 72 -7.43 8.95 19.43
C GLY A 72 -7.06 8.01 20.58
N ARG A 73 -7.19 6.69 20.38
CA ARG A 73 -6.79 5.66 21.35
C ARG A 73 -5.30 5.75 21.69
N TYR A 74 -4.44 5.93 20.68
CA TYR A 74 -3.01 6.10 20.88
C TYR A 74 -2.69 7.31 21.78
N ALA A 75 -3.30 8.45 21.48
CA ALA A 75 -3.08 9.72 22.18
C ALA A 75 -3.56 9.66 23.63
N VAL A 76 -4.79 9.17 23.87
CA VAL A 76 -5.35 9.00 25.21
C VAL A 76 -4.54 7.97 26.00
N GLY A 77 -4.15 6.86 25.38
CA GLY A 77 -3.33 5.85 26.02
C GLY A 77 -1.96 6.41 26.45
N ALA A 78 -1.31 7.21 25.62
CA ALA A 78 -0.05 7.87 25.93
C ALA A 78 -0.20 8.97 26.99
N GLY A 79 -1.22 9.84 26.85
CA GLY A 79 -1.54 10.89 27.82
C GLY A 79 -1.91 10.35 29.20
N SER A 80 -2.50 9.14 29.26
CA SER A 80 -2.81 8.46 30.53
C SER A 80 -1.58 7.94 31.30
N ILE A 81 -0.39 7.95 30.67
CA ILE A 81 0.89 7.58 31.31
C ILE A 81 1.55 8.84 31.90
N ASP A 82 1.48 9.95 31.18
CA ASP A 82 2.07 11.24 31.55
C ASP A 82 1.20 12.40 31.07
N ARG A 83 0.64 13.16 32.01
CA ARG A 83 -0.28 14.27 31.72
C ARG A 83 0.39 15.40 30.93
N ALA A 84 1.70 15.61 31.10
CA ALA A 84 2.44 16.59 30.29
C ALA A 84 2.53 16.19 28.81
N GLN A 85 2.38 14.89 28.50
CA GLN A 85 2.30 14.41 27.13
C GLN A 85 0.90 14.58 26.54
N ALA A 86 -0.17 14.51 27.35
CA ALA A 86 -1.55 14.68 26.87
C ALA A 86 -1.75 16.03 26.14
N SER A 87 -1.31 17.13 26.75
CA SER A 87 -1.41 18.46 26.12
C SER A 87 -0.55 18.59 24.86
N ARG A 88 0.63 17.95 24.81
CA ARG A 88 1.44 17.91 23.58
C ARG A 88 0.79 17.12 22.47
N PHE A 89 0.10 16.02 22.80
CA PHE A 89 -0.66 15.26 21.82
C PHE A 89 -1.85 16.06 21.31
N TYR A 90 -2.54 16.82 22.16
CA TYR A 90 -3.58 17.75 21.71
C TYR A 90 -3.03 18.71 20.63
N GLU A 91 -1.96 19.45 20.94
CA GLU A 91 -1.34 20.41 20.01
C GLU A 91 -0.89 19.76 18.69
N GLN A 92 -0.44 18.50 18.73
CA GLN A 92 -0.03 17.75 17.53
C GLN A 92 -1.20 17.23 16.70
N LEU A 93 -2.31 16.87 17.34
CA LEU A 93 -3.45 16.21 16.70
C LEU A 93 -4.52 17.17 16.22
N GLU A 94 -4.69 18.32 16.86
CA GLU A 94 -5.67 19.33 16.45
C GLU A 94 -5.56 19.69 14.95
N PRO A 95 -4.38 20.00 14.38
CA PRO A 95 -4.28 20.31 12.95
C PRO A 95 -4.59 19.12 12.01
N GLN A 96 -4.57 17.90 12.53
CA GLN A 96 -4.71 16.67 11.74
C GLN A 96 -6.09 16.01 11.88
N LEU A 97 -6.71 16.14 13.04
CA LEU A 97 -7.96 15.47 13.39
C LEU A 97 -9.13 16.45 13.54
N ASN A 98 -8.89 17.72 13.90
CA ASN A 98 -9.91 18.78 13.89
C ASN A 98 -10.05 19.41 12.50
N VAL A 99 -10.14 18.57 11.48
CA VAL A 99 -10.30 18.96 10.09
C VAL A 99 -11.29 18.03 9.40
N GLY A 100 -11.85 18.49 8.28
CA GLY A 100 -12.77 17.67 7.49
C GLY A 100 -14.20 17.62 8.04
N PRO A 101 -14.95 16.54 7.75
CA PRO A 101 -16.40 16.52 7.88
C PRO A 101 -16.86 16.52 9.34
N VAL A 102 -18.09 16.99 9.56
CA VAL A 102 -18.69 17.17 10.90
C VAL A 102 -18.52 15.96 11.83
N PRO A 103 -18.77 14.69 11.41
CA PRO A 103 -18.59 13.54 12.30
C PRO A 103 -17.16 13.34 12.81
N GLN A 104 -16.15 13.74 12.04
CA GLN A 104 -14.75 13.65 12.47
C GLN A 104 -14.47 14.68 13.56
N ARG A 105 -14.91 15.93 13.34
CA ARG A 105 -14.76 17.02 14.31
C ARG A 105 -15.54 16.78 15.60
N GLN A 106 -16.74 16.19 15.52
CA GLN A 106 -17.52 15.77 16.69
C GLN A 106 -16.77 14.74 17.57
N ARG A 107 -16.06 13.78 16.97
CA ARG A 107 -15.19 12.85 17.72
C ARG A 107 -13.99 13.58 18.33
N PHE A 108 -13.45 14.57 17.61
CA PHE A 108 -12.34 15.37 18.09
C PHE A 108 -12.71 16.22 19.31
N VAL A 109 -13.94 16.74 19.44
CA VAL A 109 -14.41 17.44 20.65
C VAL A 109 -14.20 16.59 21.92
N ILE A 110 -14.52 15.29 21.86
CA ILE A 110 -14.33 14.37 22.98
C ILE A 110 -12.84 14.15 23.26
N LEU A 111 -12.03 14.05 22.20
CA LEU A 111 -10.59 13.91 22.33
C LEU A 111 -9.94 15.17 22.95
N ALA A 112 -10.42 16.36 22.58
CA ALA A 112 -10.02 17.64 23.17
C ALA A 112 -10.32 17.67 24.67
N ALA A 113 -11.51 17.21 25.08
CA ALA A 113 -11.89 17.11 26.48
C ALA A 113 -10.93 16.24 27.30
N GLU A 114 -10.53 15.09 26.75
CA GLU A 114 -9.66 14.14 27.44
C GLU A 114 -8.19 14.58 27.45
N LEU A 115 -7.69 15.24 26.39
CA LEU A 115 -6.27 15.62 26.28
C LEU A 115 -5.93 17.01 26.82
N ALA A 116 -6.88 17.95 26.73
CA ALA A 116 -6.70 19.36 27.08
C ALA A 116 -7.73 19.87 28.11
N GLY A 117 -8.74 19.07 28.45
CA GLY A 117 -9.75 19.41 29.44
C GLY A 117 -11.08 19.90 28.84
N PRO A 118 -12.16 19.92 29.63
CA PRO A 118 -13.50 20.26 29.16
C PRO A 118 -13.62 21.68 28.61
N GLU A 119 -12.81 22.62 29.10
CA GLU A 119 -12.78 24.00 28.58
C GLU A 119 -12.33 24.03 27.11
N GLN A 120 -11.29 23.28 26.75
CA GLN A 120 -10.82 23.23 25.38
C GLN A 120 -11.82 22.54 24.46
N ALA A 121 -12.55 21.53 24.96
CA ALA A 121 -13.63 20.90 24.20
C ALA A 121 -14.75 21.89 23.83
N ARG A 122 -15.05 22.86 24.71
CA ARG A 122 -16.04 23.93 24.44
C ARG A 122 -15.56 24.83 23.32
N VAL A 123 -14.31 25.31 23.39
CA VAL A 123 -13.71 26.16 22.35
C VAL A 123 -13.79 25.47 21.00
N VAL A 124 -13.38 24.20 20.93
CA VAL A 124 -13.43 23.40 19.69
C VAL A 124 -14.87 23.17 19.20
N LEU A 125 -15.83 23.02 20.12
CA LEU A 125 -17.25 22.84 19.78
C LEU A 125 -17.87 24.13 19.23
N GLU A 126 -17.56 25.29 19.81
CA GLU A 126 -17.98 26.61 19.32
C GLU A 126 -17.39 26.90 17.94
N GLU A 127 -16.10 26.63 17.73
CA GLU A 127 -15.46 26.74 16.41
C GLU A 127 -16.13 25.85 15.36
N LEU A 128 -16.56 24.63 15.75
CA LEU A 128 -17.29 23.73 14.87
C LEU A 128 -18.66 24.30 14.50
N ASP A 129 -19.39 24.92 15.43
CA ASP A 129 -20.68 25.55 15.14
C ASP A 129 -20.53 26.72 14.17
N GLU A 130 -19.51 27.56 14.36
CA GLU A 130 -19.21 28.66 13.43
C GLU A 130 -18.94 28.14 12.02
N LEU A 131 -18.14 27.08 11.89
CA LEU A 131 -17.85 26.45 10.61
C LEU A 131 -19.10 25.84 9.95
N ILE A 132 -19.95 25.17 10.74
CA ILE A 132 -21.22 24.62 10.26
C ILE A 132 -22.13 25.75 9.77
N ALA A 133 -22.26 26.83 10.54
CA ALA A 133 -23.11 27.97 10.20
C ALA A 133 -22.62 28.69 8.94
N GLN A 134 -21.31 28.89 8.79
CA GLN A 134 -20.70 29.47 7.59
C GLN A 134 -20.95 28.58 6.37
N ALA A 135 -20.70 27.27 6.49
CA ALA A 135 -20.90 26.33 5.39
C ALA A 135 -22.37 26.20 4.99
N GLU A 136 -23.31 26.24 5.94
CA GLU A 136 -24.75 26.23 5.66
C GLU A 136 -25.19 27.53 4.98
N ALA A 137 -24.65 28.69 5.39
CA ALA A 137 -24.96 29.98 4.77
C ALA A 137 -24.47 30.10 3.32
N GLU A 138 -23.40 29.38 2.96
CA GLU A 138 -22.87 29.29 1.60
C GLU A 138 -23.64 28.30 0.71
N ARG A 139 -24.53 27.46 1.28
CA ARG A 139 -25.30 26.48 0.50
C ARG A 139 -26.50 27.12 -0.20
N PRO A 140 -26.94 26.54 -1.35
CA PRO A 140 -28.18 26.95 -1.99
C PRO A 140 -29.40 26.78 -1.07
N PRO A 141 -30.42 27.66 -1.13
CA PRO A 141 -31.60 27.60 -0.25
C PRO A 141 -32.41 26.31 -0.33
N ASP A 142 -32.31 25.60 -1.47
CA ASP A 142 -33.03 24.36 -1.75
C ASP A 142 -32.17 23.09 -1.54
N ALA A 143 -30.95 23.24 -1.00
CA ALA A 143 -30.06 22.11 -0.73
C ALA A 143 -30.48 21.35 0.53
N ASP A 144 -30.23 20.04 0.56
CA ASP A 144 -30.38 19.26 1.79
C ASP A 144 -29.50 19.85 2.92
N PRO A 145 -29.96 19.77 4.18
CA PRO A 145 -29.21 20.25 5.33
C PRO A 145 -27.80 19.67 5.36
N LEU A 146 -26.80 20.47 5.74
CA LEU A 146 -25.41 20.02 5.80
C LEU A 146 -25.24 18.83 6.75
N MET A 147 -25.95 18.85 7.88
CA MET A 147 -25.94 17.79 8.87
C MET A 147 -27.13 16.84 8.71
N SER A 148 -26.87 15.53 8.86
CA SER A 148 -27.96 14.57 9.08
C SER A 148 -28.65 14.82 10.42
N GLU A 149 -29.87 14.29 10.57
CA GLU A 149 -30.59 14.34 11.86
C GLU A 149 -29.77 13.71 13.00
N SER A 150 -29.02 12.64 12.71
CA SER A 150 -28.14 12.01 13.69
C SER A 150 -26.98 12.91 14.09
N GLN A 151 -26.33 13.58 13.13
CA GLN A 151 -25.23 14.52 13.37
C GLN A 151 -25.71 15.74 14.16
N ALA A 152 -26.87 16.29 13.83
CA ALA A 152 -27.47 17.40 14.58
C ALA A 152 -27.80 16.99 16.02
N ARG A 153 -28.29 15.76 16.23
CA ARG A 153 -28.52 15.23 17.57
C ARG A 153 -27.22 15.03 18.35
N VAL A 154 -26.16 14.51 17.71
CA VAL A 154 -24.84 14.41 18.33
C VAL A 154 -24.34 15.79 18.76
N GLN A 155 -24.44 16.80 17.89
CA GLN A 155 -24.03 18.18 18.18
C GLN A 155 -24.75 18.70 19.44
N ALA A 156 -26.07 18.56 19.51
CA ALA A 156 -26.86 19.00 20.66
C ALA A 156 -26.47 18.27 21.96
N LEU A 157 -26.13 16.98 21.89
CA LEU A 157 -25.69 16.22 23.05
C LEU A 157 -24.27 16.59 23.49
N LEU A 158 -23.39 16.98 22.56
CA LEU A 158 -22.07 17.52 22.89
C LEU A 158 -22.18 18.84 23.65
N HIS A 159 -23.10 19.74 23.29
CA HIS A 159 -23.35 20.97 24.08
C HIS A 159 -23.88 20.68 25.48
N ARG A 160 -24.63 19.60 25.68
CA ARG A 160 -25.05 19.19 27.03
C ARG A 160 -23.89 18.65 27.85
N LEU A 161 -22.94 17.97 27.22
CA LEU A 161 -21.73 17.46 27.87
C LEU A 161 -20.72 18.57 28.17
N TYR A 162 -20.62 19.55 27.28
CA TYR A 162 -19.70 20.68 27.34
C TYR A 162 -20.49 21.99 27.22
N PRO A 163 -21.28 22.37 28.25
CA PRO A 163 -22.10 23.58 28.22
C PRO A 163 -21.22 24.84 28.17
N PRO A 164 -21.73 25.98 27.67
CA PRO A 164 -20.97 27.23 27.62
C PRO A 164 -20.44 27.66 28.99
N ALA A 165 -19.35 28.44 29.01
CA ALA A 165 -18.67 28.88 30.24
C ALA A 165 -19.60 29.64 31.22
N GLU A 166 -20.70 30.22 30.74
CA GLU A 166 -21.68 30.97 31.53
C GLU A 166 -22.65 30.07 32.32
N GLU A 167 -22.80 28.80 31.93
CA GLU A 167 -23.76 27.83 32.51
C GLU A 167 -23.07 26.76 33.39
N VAL A 168 -21.80 26.95 33.70
CA VAL A 168 -20.96 25.95 34.37
C VAL A 168 -21.44 25.70 35.80
N ASN A 169 -21.91 24.48 36.04
CA ASN A 169 -21.66 23.83 37.32
C ASN A 169 -20.32 23.10 37.19
N ASP A 170 -19.38 23.34 38.12
CA ASP A 170 -18.01 22.77 38.16
C ASP A 170 -17.98 21.22 38.30
N ASP A 171 -19.06 20.51 38.00
CA ASP A 171 -19.17 19.06 38.14
C ASP A 171 -19.58 18.43 36.79
N ALA A 172 -18.60 17.86 36.08
CA ALA A 172 -18.83 17.09 34.85
C ALA A 172 -19.85 15.97 35.03
N ARG A 173 -20.07 15.50 36.27
CA ARG A 173 -21.13 14.55 36.61
C ARG A 173 -22.53 15.14 36.41
N ILE A 174 -22.75 16.43 36.65
CA ILE A 174 -24.06 17.07 36.44
C ILE A 174 -24.40 17.08 34.95
N ALA A 175 -23.44 17.39 34.09
CA ALA A 175 -23.61 17.31 32.64
C ALA A 175 -23.90 15.87 32.16
N LEU A 176 -23.17 14.89 32.70
CA LEU A 176 -23.38 13.48 32.37
C LEU A 176 -24.70 12.91 32.93
N ASP A 177 -25.09 13.30 34.13
CA ASP A 177 -26.34 12.89 34.79
C ASP A 177 -27.58 13.57 34.18
N ALA A 178 -27.40 14.72 33.52
CA ALA A 178 -28.44 15.35 32.73
C ALA A 178 -28.77 14.57 31.44
N LEU A 179 -27.88 13.67 30.99
CA LEU A 179 -28.15 12.80 29.85
C LEU A 179 -29.03 11.61 30.23
N THR A 180 -30.06 11.35 29.43
CA THR A 180 -30.87 10.14 29.57
C THR A 180 -30.07 8.90 29.16
N GLU A 181 -30.44 7.72 29.65
CA GLU A 181 -29.79 6.47 29.22
C GLU A 181 -29.92 6.22 27.70
N ALA A 182 -31.00 6.73 27.09
CA ALA A 182 -31.19 6.69 25.64
C ALA A 182 -30.17 7.59 24.90
N ASP A 183 -29.86 8.77 25.45
CA ASP A 183 -28.85 9.67 24.89
C ASP A 183 -27.44 9.11 25.04
N ARG A 184 -27.13 8.52 26.21
CA ARG A 184 -25.85 7.84 26.45
C ARG A 184 -25.65 6.66 25.51
N ARG A 185 -26.70 5.90 25.21
CA ARG A 185 -26.63 4.80 24.23
C ARG A 185 -26.45 5.33 22.81
N PHE A 186 -27.20 6.36 22.45
CA PHE A 186 -27.11 6.99 21.14
C PHE A 186 -25.70 7.54 20.84
N LEU A 187 -25.06 8.22 21.80
CA LEU A 187 -23.68 8.69 21.64
C LEU A 187 -22.68 7.55 21.45
N ARG A 188 -22.84 6.43 22.18
CA ARG A 188 -22.01 5.24 22.01
C ARG A 188 -22.17 4.61 20.62
N ASP A 189 -23.41 4.54 20.13
CA ASP A 189 -23.70 3.96 18.82
C ASP A 189 -23.14 4.84 17.68
N GLU A 190 -23.26 6.17 17.76
CA GLU A 190 -22.82 7.09 16.70
C GLU A 190 -21.30 7.40 16.73
N LEU A 191 -20.71 7.53 17.91
CA LEU A 191 -19.31 7.94 18.08
C LEU A 191 -18.37 6.77 18.41
N GLY A 192 -18.90 5.57 18.59
CA GLY A 192 -18.13 4.37 18.87
C GLY A 192 -17.30 4.51 20.15
N TRP A 193 -16.00 4.21 20.07
CA TRP A 193 -15.09 4.31 21.21
C TRP A 193 -15.01 5.71 21.84
N PHE A 194 -15.17 6.78 21.04
CA PHE A 194 -15.22 8.14 21.58
C PHE A 194 -16.46 8.36 22.43
N GLY A 195 -17.61 7.80 22.02
CA GLY A 195 -18.83 7.84 22.82
C GLY A 195 -18.65 7.15 24.17
N GLU A 196 -18.01 5.98 24.19
CA GLU A 196 -17.65 5.29 25.43
C GLU A 196 -16.71 6.11 26.32
N LEU A 197 -15.70 6.77 25.73
CA LEU A 197 -14.77 7.65 26.44
C LEU A 197 -15.48 8.85 27.09
N ALA A 198 -16.43 9.47 26.38
CA ALA A 198 -17.21 10.60 26.90
C ALA A 198 -18.08 10.23 28.11
N MET A 199 -18.44 8.95 28.28
CA MET A 199 -19.22 8.48 29.43
C MET A 199 -18.36 8.29 30.69
N VAL A 200 -17.03 8.36 30.60
CA VAL A 200 -16.10 8.09 31.71
C VAL A 200 -15.10 9.21 31.97
N PRO A 201 -15.51 10.47 32.21
CA PRO A 201 -14.61 11.62 32.37
C PRO A 201 -13.55 11.44 33.47
N GLU A 202 -12.41 12.15 33.33
CA GLU A 202 -11.22 12.05 34.20
C GLU A 202 -11.53 12.20 35.68
N GLU A 203 -12.46 13.08 35.99
CA GLU A 203 -12.67 13.51 37.35
C GLU A 203 -13.39 12.41 38.15
N HIS A 204 -14.52 11.82 37.71
CA HIS A 204 -15.40 11.15 38.69
C HIS A 204 -16.34 10.02 38.19
N VAL A 205 -15.83 8.92 37.59
CA VAL A 205 -16.59 7.66 37.40
C VAL A 205 -15.95 6.50 38.17
N SER A 206 -16.70 5.39 38.38
CA SER A 206 -16.20 4.19 39.05
C SER A 206 -14.80 3.84 38.52
N ARG A 207 -13.79 3.81 39.42
CA ARG A 207 -12.38 3.60 39.05
C ARG A 207 -12.17 2.32 38.21
N SER A 208 -13.14 1.40 38.21
CA SER A 208 -13.16 0.20 37.39
C SER A 208 -13.45 0.44 35.91
N GLU A 209 -14.50 1.21 35.55
CA GLU A 209 -14.93 1.37 34.15
C GLU A 209 -13.95 2.21 33.35
N ARG A 210 -13.54 3.37 33.89
CA ARG A 210 -12.50 4.21 33.26
C ARG A 210 -11.18 3.46 33.10
N ARG A 211 -10.82 2.60 34.06
CA ARG A 211 -9.61 1.77 33.97
C ARG A 211 -9.67 0.76 32.82
N VAL A 212 -10.86 0.23 32.49
CA VAL A 212 -11.03 -0.69 31.36
C VAL A 212 -10.80 0.04 30.03
N ILE A 213 -11.44 1.20 29.83
CA ILE A 213 -11.30 2.00 28.61
C ILE A 213 -9.86 2.49 28.42
N LEU A 214 -9.23 3.00 29.49
CA LEU A 214 -7.82 3.43 29.43
C LEU A 214 -6.84 2.25 29.27
N ALA A 215 -7.16 1.06 29.78
CA ALA A 215 -6.33 -0.12 29.55
C ALA A 215 -6.35 -0.53 28.08
N ASP A 216 -7.49 -0.39 27.41
CA ASP A 216 -7.60 -0.61 25.97
C ASP A 216 -6.77 0.42 25.18
N ALA A 217 -6.92 1.71 25.49
CA ALA A 217 -6.10 2.78 24.90
C ALA A 217 -4.59 2.56 25.09
N ARG A 218 -4.15 2.19 26.31
CA ARG A 218 -2.75 1.87 26.60
C ARG A 218 -2.25 0.67 25.83
N ARG A 219 -3.08 -0.37 25.60
CA ARG A 219 -2.71 -1.52 24.76
C ARG A 219 -2.44 -1.07 23.33
N VAL A 220 -3.28 -0.20 22.78
CA VAL A 220 -3.05 0.41 21.45
C VAL A 220 -1.72 1.18 21.45
N THR A 221 -1.48 2.05 22.43
CA THR A 221 -0.22 2.80 22.55
C THR A 221 1.01 1.88 22.60
N PHE A 222 1.05 0.90 23.50
CA PHE A 222 2.19 -0.01 23.62
C PHE A 222 2.37 -0.88 22.37
N THR A 223 1.28 -1.30 21.73
CA THR A 223 1.35 -2.06 20.49
C THR A 223 1.94 -1.20 19.37
N MET A 224 1.46 0.03 19.19
CA MET A 224 1.98 0.95 18.16
C MET A 224 3.45 1.33 18.40
N VAL A 225 3.83 1.64 19.64
CA VAL A 225 5.24 1.90 20.00
C VAL A 225 6.11 0.68 19.75
N GLY A 226 5.64 -0.51 20.15
CA GLY A 226 6.35 -1.78 19.91
C GLY A 226 6.56 -2.06 18.42
N VAL A 227 5.52 -1.86 17.60
CA VAL A 227 5.59 -1.98 16.13
C VAL A 227 6.58 -0.96 15.55
N MET A 228 6.52 0.30 15.97
CA MET A 228 7.43 1.34 15.51
C MET A 228 8.90 1.00 15.83
N VAL A 229 9.19 0.60 17.07
CA VAL A 229 10.54 0.19 17.49
C VAL A 229 11.02 -1.02 16.68
N ALA A 230 10.14 -2.01 16.45
CA ALA A 230 10.47 -3.18 15.65
C ALA A 230 10.79 -2.80 14.19
N LEU A 231 10.00 -1.91 13.57
CA LEU A 231 10.24 -1.41 12.23
C LEU A 231 11.53 -0.60 12.13
N CYS A 232 11.83 0.26 13.11
CA CYS A 232 13.09 1.00 13.17
C CYS A 232 14.30 0.05 13.30
N ALA A 233 14.22 -0.96 14.17
CA ALA A 233 15.26 -1.96 14.33
C ALA A 233 15.46 -2.77 13.05
N LEU A 234 14.37 -3.20 12.40
CA LEU A 234 14.43 -3.92 11.13
C LEU A 234 15.01 -3.05 10.00
N GLY A 235 14.64 -1.77 9.95
CA GLY A 235 15.20 -0.79 9.02
C GLY A 235 16.69 -0.58 9.23
N PHE A 236 17.14 -0.46 10.48
CA PHE A 236 18.56 -0.38 10.82
C PHE A 236 19.34 -1.62 10.38
N LEU A 237 18.81 -2.82 10.68
CA LEU A 237 19.38 -4.07 10.17
C LEU A 237 19.40 -4.11 8.64
N GLY A 238 18.39 -3.54 7.99
CA GLY A 238 18.33 -3.33 6.56
C GLY A 238 19.49 -2.49 6.03
N VAL A 239 19.76 -1.34 6.65
CA VAL A 239 20.91 -0.47 6.29
C VAL A 239 22.23 -1.22 6.45
N VAL A 240 22.42 -1.92 7.58
CA VAL A 240 23.62 -2.75 7.81
C VAL A 240 23.73 -3.81 6.70
N GLY A 241 22.64 -4.48 6.35
CA GLY A 241 22.59 -5.46 5.27
C GLY A 241 23.01 -4.88 3.91
N ILE A 242 22.47 -3.71 3.53
CA ILE A 242 22.86 -3.00 2.30
C ILE A 242 24.37 -2.72 2.31
N VAL A 243 24.91 -2.16 3.39
CA VAL A 243 26.34 -1.85 3.52
C VAL A 243 27.19 -3.12 3.35
N LEU A 244 26.80 -4.23 3.99
CA LEU A 244 27.50 -5.51 3.86
C LEU A 244 27.44 -6.05 2.43
N VAL A 245 26.30 -5.92 1.74
CA VAL A 245 26.17 -6.31 0.32
C VAL A 245 27.05 -5.44 -0.57
N LEU A 246 27.07 -4.12 -0.36
CA LEU A 246 27.92 -3.19 -1.11
C LEU A 246 29.42 -3.49 -0.90
N ILE A 247 29.85 -3.74 0.34
CA ILE A 247 31.21 -4.20 0.65
C ILE A 247 31.49 -5.54 -0.04
N GLY A 248 30.53 -6.47 -0.02
CA GLY A 248 30.63 -7.75 -0.69
C GLY A 248 30.87 -7.61 -2.20
N PHE A 249 30.19 -6.69 -2.87
CA PHE A 249 30.43 -6.38 -4.28
C PHE A 249 31.77 -5.65 -4.49
N GLY A 250 32.10 -4.65 -3.67
CA GLY A 250 33.35 -3.88 -3.77
C GLY A 250 34.61 -4.73 -3.53
N THR A 251 34.51 -5.76 -2.67
CA THR A 251 35.59 -6.73 -2.41
C THR A 251 35.58 -7.92 -3.37
N GLY A 252 34.62 -8.00 -4.30
CA GLY A 252 34.48 -9.11 -5.26
C GLY A 252 34.01 -10.44 -4.66
N ARG A 253 33.61 -10.46 -3.38
CA ARG A 253 33.03 -11.64 -2.70
C ARG A 253 31.62 -11.97 -3.20
N LEU A 254 30.87 -10.94 -3.57
CA LEU A 254 29.59 -11.07 -4.27
C LEU A 254 29.78 -10.77 -5.75
N ARG A 255 29.02 -11.48 -6.58
CA ARG A 255 29.02 -11.32 -8.03
C ARG A 255 27.59 -11.24 -8.52
N TRP A 256 27.40 -10.45 -9.55
CA TRP A 256 26.16 -10.42 -10.30
C TRP A 256 26.05 -11.70 -11.13
N HIS A 257 24.88 -12.33 -11.10
CA HIS A 257 24.70 -13.63 -11.76
C HIS A 257 23.80 -13.58 -12.98
N PHE A 258 22.99 -12.54 -13.12
CA PHE A 258 22.20 -12.32 -14.32
C PHE A 258 23.09 -12.30 -15.56
N ARG A 259 22.73 -13.12 -16.54
CA ARG A 259 23.40 -13.22 -17.83
C ARG A 259 22.55 -12.54 -18.89
N SER A 260 23.11 -11.63 -19.68
CA SER A 260 22.47 -11.04 -20.87
C SER A 260 23.27 -11.37 -22.14
N GLY A 261 22.69 -11.18 -23.31
CA GLY A 261 23.33 -11.41 -24.62
C GLY A 261 22.93 -12.73 -25.26
N SER A 262 21.71 -13.23 -25.01
CA SER A 262 21.20 -14.45 -25.65
C SER A 262 20.62 -14.22 -27.05
N GLY A 263 20.39 -12.95 -27.44
CA GLY A 263 19.86 -12.58 -28.76
C GLY A 263 18.33 -12.62 -28.90
N ALA A 264 17.60 -13.14 -27.91
CA ALA A 264 16.14 -13.31 -27.96
C ALA A 264 15.36 -12.05 -27.51
N VAL A 265 15.70 -10.87 -28.03
CA VAL A 265 15.12 -9.59 -27.58
C VAL A 265 13.62 -9.51 -27.86
N SER A 266 13.19 -9.69 -29.11
CA SER A 266 11.79 -9.42 -29.50
C SER A 266 10.79 -10.35 -28.82
N VAL A 267 11.15 -11.62 -28.62
CA VAL A 267 10.23 -12.66 -28.16
C VAL A 267 9.73 -12.41 -26.74
N TYR A 268 10.58 -11.89 -25.85
CA TYR A 268 10.17 -11.55 -24.49
C TYR A 268 9.36 -10.25 -24.42
N ALA A 269 9.63 -9.28 -25.29
CA ALA A 269 8.79 -8.09 -25.43
C ALA A 269 7.36 -8.48 -25.87
N GLU A 270 7.26 -9.31 -26.91
CA GLU A 270 5.99 -9.87 -27.40
C GLU A 270 5.24 -10.62 -26.29
N SER A 271 5.95 -11.48 -25.54
CA SER A 271 5.36 -12.25 -24.44
C SER A 271 4.77 -11.36 -23.35
N PHE A 272 5.47 -10.26 -22.99
CA PHE A 272 4.98 -9.32 -22.00
C PHE A 272 3.79 -8.50 -22.51
N ALA A 273 3.81 -8.08 -23.77
CA ALA A 273 2.69 -7.37 -24.41
C ALA A 273 1.42 -8.24 -24.46
N ILE A 274 1.55 -9.51 -24.85
CA ILE A 274 0.46 -10.50 -24.84
C ILE A 274 -0.06 -10.70 -23.42
N TRP A 275 0.85 -10.89 -22.46
CA TRP A 275 0.47 -11.08 -21.06
C TRP A 275 -0.32 -9.89 -20.53
N LEU A 276 0.09 -8.64 -20.78
CA LEU A 276 -0.67 -7.46 -20.33
C LEU A 276 -2.12 -7.52 -20.84
N ILE A 277 -2.32 -7.70 -22.15
CA ILE A 277 -3.66 -7.76 -22.74
C ILE A 277 -4.48 -8.91 -22.12
N VAL A 278 -3.90 -10.11 -22.08
CA VAL A 278 -4.58 -11.30 -21.54
C VAL A 278 -4.90 -11.14 -20.06
N PHE A 279 -3.97 -10.61 -19.27
CA PHE A 279 -4.14 -10.38 -17.85
C PHE A 279 -5.32 -9.44 -17.59
N PHE A 280 -5.35 -8.26 -18.22
CA PHE A 280 -6.46 -7.33 -18.03
C PHE A 280 -7.78 -7.87 -18.57
N ALA A 281 -7.79 -8.52 -19.72
CA ALA A 281 -8.99 -9.15 -20.26
C ALA A 281 -9.55 -10.22 -19.29
N LEU A 282 -8.68 -11.03 -18.68
CA LEU A 282 -9.08 -12.04 -17.69
C LEU A 282 -9.58 -11.40 -16.39
N GLN A 283 -8.98 -10.29 -15.93
CA GLN A 283 -9.46 -9.58 -14.75
C GLN A 283 -10.84 -8.95 -14.98
N ILE A 284 -11.07 -8.32 -16.14
CA ILE A 284 -12.38 -7.81 -16.53
C ILE A 284 -13.39 -8.95 -16.63
N ALA A 285 -13.03 -10.06 -17.28
CA ALA A 285 -13.90 -11.23 -17.38
C ALA A 285 -14.26 -11.80 -16.01
N ALA A 286 -13.30 -11.90 -15.08
CA ALA A 286 -13.54 -12.36 -13.71
C ALA A 286 -14.53 -11.44 -12.97
N GLN A 287 -14.41 -10.12 -13.15
CA GLN A 287 -15.35 -9.15 -12.60
C GLN A 287 -16.76 -9.31 -13.20
N VAL A 288 -16.89 -9.38 -14.53
CA VAL A 288 -18.20 -9.51 -15.21
C VAL A 288 -18.92 -10.80 -14.82
N VAL A 289 -18.20 -11.93 -14.78
CA VAL A 289 -18.78 -13.24 -14.41
C VAL A 289 -19.28 -13.25 -12.98
N THR A 290 -18.58 -12.59 -12.06
CA THR A 290 -18.92 -12.58 -10.64
C THR A 290 -19.94 -11.50 -10.27
N ALA A 291 -20.09 -10.47 -11.11
CA ALA A 291 -21.13 -9.46 -10.99
C ALA A 291 -22.52 -9.97 -11.46
N THR A 292 -22.56 -10.89 -12.43
CA THR A 292 -23.81 -11.36 -13.06
C THR A 292 -24.41 -12.63 -12.44
N GLY A 293 -23.72 -13.27 -11.49
CA GLY A 293 -24.19 -14.50 -10.83
C GLY A 293 -24.29 -14.38 -9.30
N ASN A 294 -24.88 -15.40 -8.65
CA ASN A 294 -24.93 -15.55 -7.18
C ASN A 294 -23.57 -15.85 -6.52
N ALA A 295 -22.46 -15.57 -7.21
CA ALA A 295 -21.10 -15.94 -6.82
C ALA A 295 -20.23 -14.73 -6.40
N THR A 296 -20.84 -13.59 -6.04
CA THR A 296 -20.13 -12.38 -5.63
C THR A 296 -19.14 -12.64 -4.47
N SER A 297 -19.46 -13.59 -3.60
CA SER A 297 -18.58 -14.06 -2.52
C SER A 297 -17.26 -14.70 -3.00
N PHE A 298 -17.17 -15.09 -4.27
CA PHE A 298 -15.99 -15.71 -4.89
C PHE A 298 -15.31 -14.80 -5.92
N ARG A 299 -15.64 -13.51 -5.98
CA ARG A 299 -15.04 -12.53 -6.91
C ARG A 299 -13.52 -12.57 -6.91
N PHE A 300 -12.92 -12.54 -5.72
CA PHE A 300 -11.46 -12.58 -5.58
C PHE A 300 -10.88 -13.98 -5.86
N GLY A 301 -11.65 -15.05 -5.64
CA GLY A 301 -11.28 -16.40 -6.07
C GLY A 301 -11.20 -16.53 -7.60
N ALA A 302 -12.12 -15.90 -8.34
CA ALA A 302 -12.04 -15.81 -9.79
C ALA A 302 -10.82 -14.98 -10.24
N ALA A 303 -10.56 -13.84 -9.59
CA ALA A 303 -9.35 -13.05 -9.83
C ALA A 303 -8.07 -13.85 -9.56
N PHE A 304 -8.02 -14.63 -8.47
CA PHE A 304 -6.91 -15.53 -8.15
C PHE A 304 -6.63 -16.50 -9.30
N LEU A 305 -7.65 -17.14 -9.87
CA LEU A 305 -7.49 -18.04 -11.01
C LEU A 305 -7.04 -17.27 -12.27
N ALA A 306 -7.61 -16.08 -12.52
CA ALA A 306 -7.24 -15.23 -13.64
C ALA A 306 -5.74 -14.87 -13.63
N PHE A 307 -5.17 -14.58 -12.44
CA PHE A 307 -3.73 -14.39 -12.26
C PHE A 307 -2.93 -15.57 -12.82
N PHE A 308 -3.21 -16.80 -12.39
CA PHE A 308 -2.44 -17.96 -12.85
C PHE A 308 -2.71 -18.34 -14.31
N ILE A 309 -3.95 -18.20 -14.79
CA ILE A 309 -4.27 -18.44 -16.21
C ILE A 309 -3.51 -17.47 -17.12
N SER A 310 -3.29 -16.22 -16.68
CA SER A 310 -2.52 -15.25 -17.46
C SER A 310 -1.08 -15.71 -17.76
N LEU A 311 -0.48 -16.57 -16.92
CA LEU A 311 0.86 -17.12 -17.14
C LEU A 311 0.96 -18.05 -18.36
N LEU A 312 -0.15 -18.41 -19.00
CA LEU A 312 -0.11 -19.07 -20.31
C LEU A 312 0.67 -18.26 -21.34
N ALA A 313 0.75 -16.92 -21.19
CA ALA A 313 1.57 -16.05 -22.02
C ALA A 313 3.08 -16.40 -21.99
N VAL A 314 3.57 -17.04 -20.92
CA VAL A 314 4.97 -17.49 -20.80
C VAL A 314 5.31 -18.63 -21.78
N PHE A 315 4.31 -19.28 -22.38
CA PHE A 315 4.52 -20.25 -23.46
C PHE A 315 4.69 -19.60 -24.84
N TRP A 316 4.47 -18.28 -24.99
CA TRP A 316 4.67 -17.58 -26.26
C TRP A 316 6.07 -17.79 -26.86
N PRO A 317 7.18 -17.69 -26.10
CA PRO A 317 8.51 -18.00 -26.64
C PRO A 317 8.65 -19.43 -27.14
N VAL A 318 7.96 -20.39 -26.51
CA VAL A 318 7.96 -21.79 -26.93
C VAL A 318 7.27 -21.96 -28.27
N ILE A 319 6.14 -21.26 -28.46
CA ILE A 319 5.45 -21.20 -29.76
C ILE A 319 6.34 -20.57 -30.84
N ARG A 320 7.18 -19.59 -30.46
CA ARG A 320 8.18 -18.95 -31.34
C ARG A 320 9.47 -19.78 -31.51
N GLY A 321 9.51 -21.02 -31.01
CA GLY A 321 10.59 -21.98 -31.22
C GLY A 321 11.70 -21.98 -30.16
N VAL A 322 11.57 -21.21 -29.07
CA VAL A 322 12.53 -21.22 -27.97
C VAL A 322 12.27 -22.43 -27.06
N PRO A 323 13.24 -23.34 -26.84
CA PRO A 323 13.01 -24.50 -25.96
C PRO A 323 12.59 -24.09 -24.55
N TRP A 324 11.61 -24.78 -23.97
CA TRP A 324 11.07 -24.47 -22.62
C TRP A 324 12.15 -24.39 -21.54
N ARG A 325 13.18 -25.23 -21.64
CA ARG A 325 14.34 -25.18 -20.74
C ARG A 325 15.03 -23.81 -20.78
N THR A 326 15.25 -23.28 -21.98
CA THR A 326 15.86 -21.96 -22.19
C THR A 326 14.95 -20.86 -21.65
N VAL A 327 13.64 -20.95 -21.92
CA VAL A 327 12.66 -19.98 -21.39
C VAL A 327 12.76 -19.93 -19.87
N ARG A 328 12.70 -21.09 -19.19
CA ARG A 328 12.81 -21.18 -17.73
C ARG A 328 14.10 -20.60 -17.19
N GLU A 329 15.23 -20.89 -17.83
CA GLU A 329 16.53 -20.35 -17.44
C GLU A 329 16.56 -18.81 -17.62
N ASP A 330 16.07 -18.30 -18.74
CA ASP A 330 16.04 -16.87 -19.06
C ASP A 330 15.15 -16.06 -18.13
N ILE A 331 13.93 -16.54 -17.84
CA ILE A 331 12.99 -15.84 -16.97
C ILE A 331 13.28 -16.09 -15.48
N GLY A 332 14.28 -16.89 -15.15
CA GLY A 332 14.67 -17.16 -13.77
C GLY A 332 13.73 -18.12 -13.02
N LEU A 333 12.95 -18.95 -13.73
CA LEU A 333 12.19 -20.09 -13.20
C LEU A 333 13.11 -21.29 -12.90
N THR A 334 14.11 -21.01 -12.07
CA THR A 334 15.10 -21.94 -11.56
C THR A 334 15.01 -21.98 -10.04
N LEU A 335 15.47 -23.08 -9.44
CA LEU A 335 15.58 -23.19 -7.99
C LEU A 335 16.73 -22.33 -7.42
N GLY A 336 17.37 -21.50 -8.23
CA GLY A 336 18.58 -20.78 -7.86
C GLY A 336 19.76 -21.71 -7.60
N ARG A 337 20.81 -21.15 -7.00
CA ARG A 337 22.05 -21.91 -6.72
C ARG A 337 21.99 -22.64 -5.39
N ARG A 338 21.21 -22.08 -4.46
CA ARG A 338 21.01 -22.64 -3.13
C ARG A 338 19.51 -22.63 -2.85
N PRO A 339 18.76 -23.65 -3.32
CA PRO A 339 17.30 -23.64 -3.29
C PRO A 339 16.68 -23.30 -1.94
N LEU A 340 17.27 -23.82 -0.87
CA LEU A 340 16.79 -23.58 0.51
C LEU A 340 17.14 -22.17 1.03
N ALA A 341 18.15 -21.52 0.45
CA ALA A 341 18.59 -20.19 0.86
C ALA A 341 17.92 -19.06 0.07
N GLU A 342 17.41 -19.32 -1.14
CA GLU A 342 16.76 -18.26 -1.95
C GLU A 342 15.56 -17.61 -1.23
N PRO A 343 14.67 -18.36 -0.53
CA PRO A 343 13.63 -17.73 0.27
C PRO A 343 14.16 -16.89 1.44
N ALA A 344 15.21 -17.38 2.13
CA ALA A 344 15.84 -16.63 3.22
C ALA A 344 16.48 -15.33 2.73
N ILE A 345 17.09 -15.35 1.53
CA ILE A 345 17.58 -14.14 0.85
C ILE A 345 16.42 -13.19 0.52
N GLY A 346 15.24 -13.72 0.19
CA GLY A 346 14.02 -12.92 0.05
C GLY A 346 13.64 -12.18 1.35
N PHE A 347 13.54 -12.89 2.48
CA PHE A 347 13.25 -12.24 3.77
C PHE A 347 14.30 -11.18 4.16
N ALA A 348 15.59 -11.50 3.99
CA ALA A 348 16.66 -10.52 4.20
C ALA A 348 16.57 -9.34 3.22
N GLY A 349 16.20 -9.61 1.97
CA GLY A 349 15.98 -8.62 0.92
C GLY A 349 14.84 -7.66 1.25
N TYR A 350 13.78 -8.12 1.90
CA TYR A 350 12.71 -7.25 2.40
C TYR A 350 13.22 -6.28 3.47
N ALA A 351 13.95 -6.78 4.47
CA ALA A 351 14.56 -5.94 5.49
C ALA A 351 15.51 -4.89 4.89
N MET A 352 16.38 -5.32 3.95
CA MET A 352 17.27 -4.41 3.19
C MET A 352 16.51 -3.48 2.25
N GLY A 353 15.26 -3.78 1.90
CA GLY A 353 14.42 -2.92 1.08
C GLY A 353 13.78 -1.77 1.85
N LEU A 354 13.63 -1.88 3.18
CA LEU A 354 12.97 -0.85 4.00
C LEU A 354 13.59 0.55 3.89
N PRO A 355 14.94 0.72 3.91
CA PRO A 355 15.52 2.05 3.71
C PRO A 355 15.21 2.64 2.33
N VAL A 356 15.14 1.79 1.29
CA VAL A 356 14.76 2.22 -0.07
C VAL A 356 13.28 2.60 -0.11
N LEU A 357 12.43 1.85 0.59
CA LEU A 357 11.01 2.16 0.77
C LEU A 357 10.79 3.52 1.45
N VAL A 358 11.57 3.83 2.49
CA VAL A 358 11.52 5.13 3.18
C VAL A 358 11.86 6.27 2.21
N LEU A 359 12.85 6.11 1.34
CA LEU A 359 13.16 7.10 0.31
C LEU A 359 11.98 7.29 -0.66
N GLY A 360 11.34 6.19 -1.09
CA GLY A 360 10.12 6.24 -1.90
C GLY A 360 8.99 6.99 -1.21
N ALA A 361 8.77 6.74 0.08
CA ALA A 361 7.77 7.42 0.90
C ALA A 361 8.06 8.93 1.03
N ILE A 362 9.32 9.31 1.27
CA ILE A 362 9.74 10.72 1.30
C ILE A 362 9.45 11.40 -0.04
N CYS A 363 9.77 10.75 -1.16
CA CYS A 363 9.44 11.29 -2.49
C CYS A 363 7.94 11.46 -2.69
N THR A 364 7.11 10.50 -2.26
CA THR A 364 5.65 10.62 -2.30
C THR A 364 5.16 11.78 -1.43
N LEU A 365 5.69 11.96 -0.22
CA LEU A 365 5.32 13.09 0.66
C LEU A 365 5.70 14.44 0.06
N LEU A 366 6.89 14.55 -0.54
CA LEU A 366 7.32 15.75 -1.24
C LEU A 366 6.40 16.04 -2.44
N LEU A 367 6.00 15.01 -3.17
CA LEU A 367 5.09 15.12 -4.29
C LEU A 367 3.70 15.61 -3.87
N MET A 368 3.17 15.08 -2.77
CA MET A 368 1.92 15.55 -2.16
C MET A 368 2.03 17.00 -1.68
N MET A 369 3.14 17.37 -1.04
CA MET A 369 3.38 18.75 -0.61
C MET A 369 3.40 19.71 -1.80
N VAL A 370 4.12 19.35 -2.87
CA VAL A 370 4.15 20.16 -4.10
C VAL A 370 2.78 20.23 -4.75
N ALA A 371 2.04 19.12 -4.84
CA ALA A 371 0.68 19.13 -5.37
C ALA A 371 -0.25 20.04 -4.56
N GLY A 372 -0.11 20.04 -3.23
CA GLY A 372 -0.85 20.92 -2.32
C GLY A 372 -0.58 22.41 -2.54
N LEU A 373 0.61 22.80 -3.02
CA LEU A 373 0.91 24.20 -3.38
C LEU A 373 0.12 24.70 -4.59
N PHE A 374 -0.41 23.78 -5.41
CA PHE A 374 -1.21 24.07 -6.58
C PHE A 374 -2.67 23.64 -6.43
N ALA A 375 -3.05 23.11 -5.26
CA ALA A 375 -4.42 22.72 -5.00
C ALA A 375 -5.25 23.96 -4.65
N GLU A 376 -6.47 24.02 -5.19
CA GLU A 376 -7.46 25.02 -4.76
C GLU A 376 -7.76 24.84 -3.27
N PRO A 377 -7.96 25.93 -2.51
CA PRO A 377 -8.31 25.85 -1.10
C PRO A 377 -9.62 25.08 -0.94
N ALA A 378 -9.53 23.86 -0.41
CA ALA A 378 -10.70 23.04 -0.12
C ALA A 378 -11.56 23.71 0.95
N SER A 379 -12.89 23.55 0.88
CA SER A 379 -13.78 23.98 1.96
C SER A 379 -13.35 23.32 3.27
N PRO A 380 -13.35 24.03 4.42
CA PRO A 380 -12.87 23.52 5.72
C PRO A 380 -13.50 22.20 6.21
N LEU A 381 -14.68 21.86 5.68
CA LEU A 381 -15.44 20.64 6.00
C LEU A 381 -15.26 19.51 4.96
N SER A 382 -14.44 19.71 3.93
CA SER A 382 -14.17 18.71 2.90
C SER A 382 -13.37 17.53 3.47
N PRO A 383 -13.59 16.29 3.00
CA PRO A 383 -12.83 15.13 3.44
C PRO A 383 -11.32 15.37 3.33
N SER A 384 -10.64 15.44 4.47
CA SER A 384 -9.19 15.66 4.59
C SER A 384 -8.51 14.34 4.96
N GLY A 385 -8.65 13.35 4.08
CA GLY A 385 -8.03 12.03 4.24
C GLY A 385 -6.99 11.77 3.16
N ALA A 386 -5.85 11.17 3.52
CA ALA A 386 -4.98 10.56 2.52
C ALA A 386 -5.76 9.51 1.72
N PRO A 387 -5.52 9.35 0.40
CA PRO A 387 -6.22 8.36 -0.42
C PRO A 387 -6.16 6.99 0.24
N VAL A 388 -7.33 6.47 0.63
CA VAL A 388 -7.44 5.15 1.25
C VAL A 388 -7.21 4.12 0.14
N HIS A 389 -6.35 3.14 0.39
CA HIS A 389 -6.07 2.11 -0.61
C HIS A 389 -7.40 1.40 -0.99
N PRO A 390 -7.76 1.25 -2.29
CA PRO A 390 -9.06 0.69 -2.68
C PRO A 390 -9.37 -0.69 -2.07
N VAL A 391 -8.34 -1.51 -1.85
CA VAL A 391 -8.47 -2.80 -1.15
C VAL A 391 -8.97 -2.67 0.30
N ALA A 392 -8.66 -1.58 1.00
CA ALA A 392 -9.12 -1.36 2.37
C ALA A 392 -10.63 -1.14 2.41
N LEU A 393 -11.19 -0.50 1.37
CA LEU A 393 -12.64 -0.34 1.17
C LEU A 393 -13.33 -1.71 1.07
N GLU A 394 -12.72 -2.62 0.31
CA GLU A 394 -13.21 -3.99 0.09
C GLU A 394 -13.04 -4.89 1.32
N ILE A 395 -12.10 -4.60 2.21
CA ILE A 395 -11.87 -5.38 3.44
C ILE A 395 -12.85 -4.96 4.55
N GLY A 396 -13.10 -3.66 4.72
CA GLY A 396 -13.87 -3.13 5.86
C GLY A 396 -15.31 -3.65 5.96
N GLY A 397 -15.98 -3.86 4.83
CA GLY A 397 -17.36 -4.37 4.77
C GLY A 397 -17.49 -5.88 4.59
N ALA A 398 -16.39 -6.61 4.48
CA ALA A 398 -16.41 -7.98 3.98
C ALA A 398 -16.29 -9.06 5.05
N GLY A 399 -16.99 -10.19 4.84
CA GLY A 399 -16.86 -11.38 5.68
C GLY A 399 -15.47 -12.03 5.57
N TRP A 400 -15.13 -12.86 6.56
CA TRP A 400 -13.82 -13.53 6.66
C TRP A 400 -13.38 -14.27 5.39
N LEU A 401 -14.30 -14.93 4.69
CA LEU A 401 -14.01 -15.66 3.46
C LEU A 401 -13.49 -14.74 2.34
N VAL A 402 -14.04 -13.53 2.23
CA VAL A 402 -13.61 -12.53 1.23
C VAL A 402 -12.27 -11.94 1.63
N LYS A 403 -12.09 -11.59 2.91
CA LYS A 403 -10.81 -11.11 3.47
C LYS A 403 -9.66 -12.11 3.20
N LEU A 404 -9.92 -13.41 3.39
CA LEU A 404 -8.96 -14.47 3.08
C LEU A 404 -8.62 -14.54 1.57
N GLN A 405 -9.61 -14.42 0.69
CA GLN A 405 -9.36 -14.41 -0.76
C GLN A 405 -8.52 -13.19 -1.19
N ILE A 406 -8.82 -12.01 -0.66
CA ILE A 406 -8.03 -10.79 -0.90
C ILE A 406 -6.57 -11.01 -0.48
N LEU A 407 -6.35 -11.58 0.72
CA LEU A 407 -5.02 -11.88 1.21
C LEU A 407 -4.28 -12.87 0.29
N LEU A 408 -4.94 -13.93 -0.17
CA LEU A 408 -4.33 -14.92 -1.08
C LEU A 408 -4.01 -14.33 -2.46
N VAL A 409 -4.87 -13.47 -3.00
CA VAL A 409 -4.59 -12.76 -4.25
C VAL A 409 -3.37 -11.86 -4.08
N ALA A 410 -3.38 -11.01 -3.05
CA ALA A 410 -2.34 -10.01 -2.84
C ALA A 410 -1.00 -10.61 -2.41
N ALA A 411 -0.97 -11.61 -1.53
CA ALA A 411 0.27 -12.14 -0.95
C ALA A 411 0.81 -13.39 -1.66
N VAL A 412 0.04 -14.01 -2.56
CA VAL A 412 0.45 -15.24 -3.26
C VAL A 412 0.33 -15.10 -4.77
N ALA A 413 -0.87 -14.88 -5.30
CA ALA A 413 -1.09 -14.89 -6.75
C ALA A 413 -0.33 -13.74 -7.45
N ALA A 414 -0.52 -12.50 -6.99
CA ALA A 414 0.15 -11.33 -7.52
C ALA A 414 1.68 -11.46 -7.46
N PRO A 415 2.31 -11.74 -6.29
CA PRO A 415 3.77 -11.91 -6.21
C PRO A 415 4.32 -12.99 -7.13
N ILE A 416 3.65 -14.14 -7.28
CA ILE A 416 4.15 -15.19 -8.17
C ILE A 416 4.07 -14.74 -9.63
N VAL A 417 2.90 -14.28 -10.07
CA VAL A 417 2.65 -13.97 -11.48
C VAL A 417 3.40 -12.71 -11.90
N GLU A 418 3.33 -11.65 -11.10
CA GLU A 418 3.95 -10.37 -11.42
C GLU A 418 5.47 -10.48 -11.41
N GLU A 419 6.09 -11.20 -10.46
CA GLU A 419 7.55 -11.34 -10.50
C GLU A 419 8.04 -12.20 -11.67
N ILE A 420 7.27 -13.23 -12.08
CA ILE A 420 7.56 -13.98 -13.30
C ILE A 420 7.52 -13.05 -14.53
N MET A 421 6.52 -12.19 -14.63
CA MET A 421 6.34 -11.35 -15.82
C MET A 421 7.23 -10.10 -15.81
N PHE A 422 7.34 -9.40 -14.68
CA PHE A 422 8.17 -8.21 -14.57
C PHE A 422 9.66 -8.53 -14.44
N ARG A 423 10.05 -9.46 -13.56
CA ARG A 423 11.48 -9.76 -13.27
C ARG A 423 12.00 -10.88 -14.17
N GLY A 424 11.10 -11.79 -14.58
CA GLY A 424 11.43 -12.84 -15.52
C GLY A 424 11.36 -12.38 -16.97
N VAL A 425 10.27 -11.78 -17.44
CA VAL A 425 10.06 -11.48 -18.87
C VAL A 425 10.48 -10.05 -19.25
N LEU A 426 9.88 -9.02 -18.65
CA LEU A 426 10.14 -7.61 -19.01
C LEU A 426 11.58 -7.20 -18.71
N TYR A 427 12.05 -7.46 -17.48
CA TYR A 427 13.42 -7.14 -17.08
C TYR A 427 14.43 -7.89 -17.95
N ARG A 428 14.17 -9.16 -18.30
CA ARG A 428 14.99 -9.93 -19.25
C ARG A 428 15.10 -9.24 -20.60
N ASN A 429 13.98 -8.84 -21.19
CA ASN A 429 13.96 -8.11 -22.45
C ASN A 429 14.81 -6.81 -22.36
N LEU A 430 14.57 -5.99 -21.33
CA LEU A 430 15.31 -4.75 -21.12
C LEU A 430 16.82 -4.98 -20.97
N ARG A 431 17.22 -6.03 -20.24
CA ARG A 431 18.62 -6.40 -20.08
C ARG A 431 19.25 -6.84 -21.39
N GLU A 432 18.52 -7.55 -22.24
CA GLU A 432 18.98 -7.93 -23.59
C GLU A 432 19.11 -6.71 -24.51
N MET A 433 18.12 -5.81 -24.52
CA MET A 433 18.13 -4.58 -25.33
C MET A 433 19.31 -3.66 -24.97
N THR A 434 19.58 -3.52 -23.67
CA THR A 434 20.56 -2.55 -23.17
C THR A 434 21.94 -3.15 -22.97
N CYS A 435 22.16 -4.46 -23.16
CA CYS A 435 23.41 -5.13 -22.77
C CYS A 435 24.69 -4.52 -23.36
N ARG A 436 24.58 -3.85 -24.52
CA ARG A 436 25.70 -3.22 -25.24
C ARG A 436 26.10 -1.82 -24.72
N THR A 437 25.30 -1.19 -23.85
CA THR A 437 25.57 0.19 -23.35
C THR A 437 26.49 0.24 -22.13
N GLY A 438 27.03 -0.90 -21.71
CA GLY A 438 27.87 -1.05 -20.52
C GLY A 438 27.06 -1.47 -19.28
N ARG A 439 27.61 -2.40 -18.48
CA ARG A 439 26.85 -3.12 -17.44
C ARG A 439 26.09 -2.20 -16.47
N ALA A 440 26.72 -1.15 -15.96
CA ALA A 440 26.11 -0.25 -14.98
C ALA A 440 24.90 0.49 -15.57
N THR A 441 25.07 1.17 -16.70
CA THR A 441 24.00 1.87 -17.43
C THR A 441 22.85 0.92 -17.78
N SER A 442 23.22 -0.28 -18.23
CA SER A 442 22.31 -1.34 -18.64
C SER A 442 21.44 -1.84 -17.48
N VAL A 443 22.04 -2.07 -16.29
CA VAL A 443 21.30 -2.46 -15.07
C VAL A 443 20.45 -1.30 -14.57
N ILE A 444 21.01 -0.11 -14.39
CA ILE A 444 20.29 1.06 -13.85
C ILE A 444 19.06 1.39 -14.72
N GLY A 445 19.25 1.48 -16.04
CA GLY A 445 18.15 1.78 -16.97
C GLY A 445 17.07 0.69 -16.98
N SER A 446 17.48 -0.59 -16.97
CA SER A 446 16.52 -1.71 -16.95
C SER A 446 15.74 -1.79 -15.64
N VAL A 447 16.43 -1.65 -14.50
CA VAL A 447 15.81 -1.63 -13.16
C VAL A 447 14.84 -0.46 -13.05
N GLY A 448 15.27 0.74 -13.46
CA GLY A 448 14.43 1.94 -13.40
C GLY A 448 13.18 1.80 -14.25
N LEU A 449 13.32 1.43 -15.53
CA LEU A 449 12.18 1.32 -16.45
C LEU A 449 11.22 0.18 -16.07
N SER A 450 11.73 -1.00 -15.69
CA SER A 450 10.84 -2.09 -15.25
C SER A 450 10.08 -1.72 -13.98
N SER A 451 10.73 -1.01 -13.05
CA SER A 451 10.12 -0.61 -11.78
C SER A 451 9.11 0.52 -11.96
N TYR A 452 9.37 1.43 -12.90
CA TYR A 452 8.42 2.48 -13.28
C TYR A 452 7.17 1.89 -13.92
N ILE A 453 7.31 0.99 -14.91
CA ILE A 453 6.16 0.34 -15.56
C ILE A 453 5.36 -0.47 -14.52
N PHE A 454 6.05 -1.19 -13.62
CA PHE A 454 5.40 -1.88 -12.51
C PHE A 454 4.56 -0.92 -11.68
N ALA A 455 5.13 0.18 -11.20
CA ALA A 455 4.43 1.18 -10.39
C ALA A 455 3.31 1.91 -11.14
N LEU A 456 3.44 2.09 -12.46
CA LEU A 456 2.49 2.83 -13.29
C LEU A 456 1.18 2.07 -13.54
N ILE A 457 1.24 0.74 -13.71
CA ILE A 457 0.04 -0.07 -13.98
C ILE A 457 -0.81 -0.35 -12.75
N HIS A 458 -0.36 0.13 -11.60
CA HIS A 458 -0.95 -0.08 -10.29
C HIS A 458 -2.02 1.01 -10.02
N PRO A 459 -3.22 0.64 -9.52
CA PRO A 459 -4.36 1.56 -9.42
C PRO A 459 -4.25 2.65 -8.34
N GLN A 460 -3.15 2.70 -7.58
CA GLN A 460 -2.93 3.62 -6.46
C GLN A 460 -2.67 5.09 -6.89
N GLY A 461 -2.71 5.36 -8.20
CA GLY A 461 -2.54 6.69 -8.75
C GLY A 461 -1.07 7.15 -8.82
N TRP A 462 -0.86 8.24 -9.54
CA TRP A 462 0.48 8.73 -9.88
C TRP A 462 1.30 9.16 -8.64
N MET A 463 0.64 9.56 -7.54
CA MET A 463 1.30 9.92 -6.28
C MET A 463 2.00 8.73 -5.60
N ALA A 464 1.49 7.51 -5.82
CA ALA A 464 2.05 6.30 -5.23
C ALA A 464 3.25 5.74 -6.03
N ILE A 465 3.52 6.27 -7.23
CA ILE A 465 4.59 5.77 -8.11
C ILE A 465 5.96 5.73 -7.40
N PRO A 466 6.43 6.78 -6.70
CA PRO A 466 7.73 6.74 -6.03
C PRO A 466 7.84 5.62 -4.99
N LEU A 467 6.78 5.42 -4.21
CA LEU A 467 6.71 4.36 -3.20
C LEU A 467 6.74 2.97 -3.85
N LEU A 468 5.86 2.70 -4.82
CA LEU A 468 5.79 1.39 -5.50
C LEU A 468 7.06 1.09 -6.31
N MET A 469 7.62 2.11 -6.96
CA MET A 469 8.87 1.99 -7.71
C MET A 469 10.04 1.63 -6.80
N SER A 470 10.08 2.16 -5.57
CA SER A 470 11.12 1.84 -4.60
C SER A 470 11.14 0.36 -4.20
N LEU A 471 9.97 -0.25 -3.98
CA LEU A 471 9.83 -1.70 -3.79
C LEU A 471 10.29 -2.46 -5.02
N ALA A 472 9.81 -2.02 -6.19
CA ALA A 472 10.07 -2.69 -7.44
C ALA A 472 11.56 -2.71 -7.82
N ILE A 473 12.30 -1.66 -7.45
CA ILE A 473 13.76 -1.57 -7.59
C ILE A 473 14.45 -2.67 -6.78
N VAL A 474 14.05 -2.88 -5.52
CA VAL A 474 14.62 -3.93 -4.66
C VAL A 474 14.42 -5.30 -5.30
N PHE A 475 13.22 -5.59 -5.82
CA PHE A 475 12.91 -6.88 -6.44
C PHE A 475 13.80 -7.12 -7.68
N ALA A 476 13.98 -6.09 -8.51
CA ALA A 476 14.83 -6.15 -9.70
C ALA A 476 16.32 -6.30 -9.37
N LEU A 477 16.83 -5.60 -8.36
CA LEU A 477 18.22 -5.73 -7.91
C LEU A 477 18.52 -7.13 -7.36
N VAL A 478 17.58 -7.71 -6.61
CA VAL A 478 17.73 -9.09 -6.11
C VAL A 478 17.66 -10.09 -7.26
N ARG A 479 16.80 -9.87 -8.28
CA ARG A 479 16.79 -10.67 -9.52
C ARG A 479 18.13 -10.59 -10.26
N GLU A 480 18.74 -9.41 -10.36
CA GLU A 480 20.06 -9.21 -11.00
C GLU A 480 21.17 -9.94 -10.22
N TRP A 481 21.09 -9.92 -8.88
CA TRP A 481 22.07 -10.58 -8.01
C TRP A 481 21.96 -12.10 -8.03
N ARG A 482 20.73 -12.65 -7.98
CA ARG A 482 20.49 -14.08 -7.72
C ARG A 482 20.27 -14.93 -8.96
N ASP A 483 19.89 -14.31 -10.07
CA ASP A 483 19.53 -14.98 -11.32
C ASP A 483 18.33 -15.96 -11.22
N THR A 484 17.42 -15.68 -10.29
CA THR A 484 16.14 -16.42 -10.07
C THR A 484 15.09 -15.43 -9.58
N VAL A 485 13.81 -15.70 -9.84
CA VAL A 485 12.69 -14.88 -9.36
C VAL A 485 12.27 -15.22 -7.93
N ILE A 486 12.70 -16.35 -7.36
CA ILE A 486 12.22 -16.82 -6.04
C ILE A 486 12.38 -15.77 -4.93
N PRO A 487 13.55 -15.13 -4.74
CA PRO A 487 13.70 -14.12 -3.69
C PRO A 487 12.78 -12.92 -3.92
N ALA A 488 12.58 -12.50 -5.17
CA ALA A 488 11.69 -11.39 -5.51
C ALA A 488 10.22 -11.71 -5.19
N ILE A 489 9.77 -12.94 -5.52
CA ILE A 489 8.44 -13.46 -5.15
C ILE A 489 8.26 -13.40 -3.63
N VAL A 490 9.27 -13.80 -2.86
CA VAL A 490 9.21 -13.78 -1.40
C VAL A 490 9.19 -12.35 -0.86
N ILE A 491 10.04 -11.45 -1.34
CA ILE A 491 10.03 -10.04 -0.90
C ILE A 491 8.66 -9.41 -1.17
N HIS A 492 8.14 -9.58 -2.38
CA HIS A 492 6.85 -9.03 -2.78
C HIS A 492 5.71 -9.65 -1.97
N GLY A 493 5.67 -10.97 -1.83
CA GLY A 493 4.65 -11.67 -1.04
C GLY A 493 4.67 -11.30 0.44
N VAL A 494 5.85 -11.17 1.05
CA VAL A 494 5.99 -10.70 2.44
C VAL A 494 5.50 -9.27 2.59
N SER A 495 5.89 -8.37 1.67
CA SER A 495 5.43 -6.99 1.68
C SER A 495 3.90 -6.91 1.63
N ASN A 496 3.28 -7.63 0.69
CA ASN A 496 1.83 -7.62 0.54
C ASN A 496 1.14 -8.32 1.72
N ALA A 497 1.70 -9.41 2.26
CA ALA A 497 1.16 -10.07 3.44
C ALA A 497 1.17 -9.15 4.67
N ILE A 498 2.23 -8.36 4.87
CA ILE A 498 2.30 -7.39 5.98
C ILE A 498 1.26 -6.29 5.78
N ILE A 499 1.20 -5.69 4.59
CA ILE A 499 0.30 -4.55 4.32
C ILE A 499 -1.16 -5.01 4.36
N VAL A 500 -1.53 -6.00 3.56
CA VAL A 500 -2.92 -6.48 3.48
C VAL A 500 -3.33 -7.25 4.73
N GLY A 501 -2.42 -8.02 5.32
CA GLY A 501 -2.69 -8.74 6.57
C GLY A 501 -2.91 -7.80 7.75
N SER A 502 -2.14 -6.71 7.86
CA SER A 502 -2.39 -5.68 8.88
C SER A 502 -3.72 -4.96 8.65
N MET A 503 -4.08 -4.66 7.39
CA MET A 503 -5.41 -4.12 7.07
C MET A 503 -6.53 -5.08 7.48
N VAL A 504 -6.44 -6.37 7.14
CA VAL A 504 -7.42 -7.38 7.54
C VAL A 504 -7.53 -7.47 9.06
N PHE A 505 -6.40 -7.41 9.78
CA PHE A 505 -6.39 -7.45 11.24
C PHE A 505 -7.01 -6.20 11.88
N LEU A 506 -6.72 -5.00 11.34
CA LEU A 506 -7.25 -3.74 11.86
C LEU A 506 -8.73 -3.52 11.53
N LEU A 507 -9.20 -4.06 10.40
CA LEU A 507 -10.57 -3.92 9.89
C LEU A 507 -11.48 -5.12 10.23
N SER A 508 -11.07 -6.00 11.15
CA SER A 508 -11.87 -7.12 11.68
C SER A 508 -12.11 -6.93 13.16
#